data_AF-A0A350D5C8-F1
#
_entry.id   AF-A0A350D5C8-F1
#
_cell.length_a   1.000
_cell.length_b   1.000
_cell.length_c   1.000
_cell.angle_alpha   90.00
_cell.angle_beta   90.00
_cell.angle_gamma   90.00
#
_symmetry.space_group_name_H-M   'P 1'
#
loop_
_entity.id
_entity.type
_entity.pdbx_description
1 polymer ?
#
loop_
_entity_poly.entity_id
_entity_poly.type
_entity_poly.pdbx_seq_one_letter_code
_entity_poly.pdbx_strand_id
1 'polypeptide(L)'
;MNKANISTRPDRQRPLAPEQPEKIKVLVVFGTRPEVIKLAPVVEALRQAAGPGSREVDRADANAVAFEPVICFTGQHREMVEPFLEIFDLKPDYDLHVMQENQPLAGLTARLLVRLDKALEAEAPDWVIVQGDTTTAMAASLAAFYRKIKVGHVEAGLRTEDKYNPFPEEINRRLISHLADLHFAPTQRARENLLREGLSRRAISVTGNTVVDALKMILKKTEESGWGEKLKVKMGEIKKIKAEGTTGEKSGTAKSLARKPGRRGSKETASWLEAILERGRP
;
A
#
# COMPACT_ATOMS: atom_id res chain seq x y z
N MET A 1 28.65 63.82 -31.55
CA MET A 1 28.14 63.46 -30.20
C MET A 1 27.25 62.22 -30.31
N ASN A 2 27.59 61.20 -29.51
CA ASN A 2 26.87 59.96 -29.16
C ASN A 2 26.17 59.10 -30.24
N LYS A 3 26.78 57.96 -30.56
CA LYS A 3 26.06 56.72 -30.92
C LYS A 3 26.03 55.80 -29.71
N ALA A 4 24.86 55.23 -29.46
CA ALA A 4 24.46 54.49 -28.26
C ALA A 4 25.29 53.22 -28.01
N ASN A 5 25.64 53.01 -26.75
CA ASN A 5 26.29 51.81 -26.24
C ASN A 5 25.19 50.77 -25.92
N ILE A 6 25.16 49.68 -26.68
CA ILE A 6 24.22 48.57 -26.46
C ILE A 6 24.76 47.75 -25.28
N SER A 7 24.13 47.91 -24.11
CA SER A 7 24.37 47.07 -22.94
C SER A 7 23.73 45.70 -23.16
N THR A 8 24.56 44.68 -23.38
CA THR A 8 24.15 43.28 -23.36
C THR A 8 23.83 42.87 -21.91
N ARG A 9 22.59 42.44 -21.67
CA ARG A 9 22.18 41.85 -20.39
C ARG A 9 22.93 40.53 -20.20
N PRO A 10 23.44 40.21 -19.00
CA PRO A 10 24.06 38.92 -18.76
C PRO A 10 23.02 37.82 -18.90
N ASP A 11 23.38 36.79 -19.66
CA ASP A 11 22.60 35.59 -19.89
C ASP A 11 22.25 34.94 -18.55
N ARG A 12 20.95 34.84 -18.24
CA ARG A 12 20.49 34.12 -17.05
C ARG A 12 20.70 32.64 -17.33
N GLN A 13 21.83 32.09 -16.91
CA GLN A 13 22.07 30.66 -16.93
C GLN A 13 20.88 29.94 -16.29
N ARG A 14 20.19 29.14 -17.10
CA ARG A 14 19.16 28.21 -16.65
C ARG A 14 19.83 27.25 -15.67
N PRO A 15 19.28 27.02 -14.46
CA PRO A 15 19.90 26.06 -13.54
C PRO A 15 19.98 24.70 -14.24
N LEU A 16 21.18 24.10 -14.19
CA LEU A 16 21.45 22.76 -14.70
C LEU A 16 20.49 21.78 -14.00
N ALA A 17 19.84 20.92 -14.77
CA ALA A 17 19.00 19.87 -14.21
C ALA A 17 19.84 18.98 -13.27
N PRO A 18 19.29 18.52 -12.12
CA PRO A 18 20.04 17.70 -11.18
C PRO A 18 20.57 16.43 -11.88
N GLU A 19 21.83 16.09 -11.62
CA GLU A 19 22.53 14.95 -12.24
C GLU A 19 21.93 13.58 -11.86
N GLN A 20 21.08 13.52 -10.84
CA GLN A 20 20.36 12.32 -10.42
C GLN A 20 18.90 12.66 -10.07
N PRO A 21 17.94 11.77 -10.40
CA PRO A 21 16.54 11.95 -10.04
C PRO A 21 16.38 12.05 -8.52
N GLU A 22 15.53 12.96 -8.05
CA GLU A 22 15.14 13.02 -6.64
C GLU A 22 14.53 11.67 -6.24
N LYS A 23 15.09 11.03 -5.21
CA LYS A 23 14.62 9.73 -4.72
C LYS A 23 13.65 9.94 -3.57
N ILE A 24 12.42 9.46 -3.71
CA ILE A 24 11.43 9.43 -2.63
C ILE A 24 11.47 8.06 -1.98
N LYS A 25 11.83 8.02 -0.70
CA LYS A 25 11.85 6.79 0.09
C LYS A 25 10.48 6.53 0.69
N VAL A 26 9.96 5.32 0.48
CA VAL A 26 8.60 4.93 0.88
C VAL A 26 8.66 3.68 1.74
N LEU A 27 8.34 3.81 3.03
CA LEU A 27 8.20 2.67 3.93
C LEU A 27 6.79 2.08 3.82
N VAL A 28 6.67 0.87 3.29
CA VAL A 28 5.41 0.14 3.17
C VAL A 28 5.27 -0.80 4.36
N VAL A 29 4.26 -0.55 5.20
CA VAL A 29 4.05 -1.29 6.46
C VAL A 29 2.86 -2.22 6.37
N PHE A 30 3.03 -3.48 6.77
CA PHE A 30 1.94 -4.45 6.92
C PHE A 30 2.20 -5.46 8.04
N GLY A 31 1.13 -6.06 8.58
CA GLY A 31 1.23 -7.08 9.63
C GLY A 31 0.52 -8.39 9.31
N THR A 32 -0.43 -8.36 8.39
CA THR A 32 -1.38 -9.46 8.19
C THR A 32 -1.44 -9.92 6.73
N ARG A 33 -2.02 -11.11 6.54
CA ARG A 33 -2.23 -11.70 5.21
C ARG A 33 -3.06 -10.81 4.26
N PRO A 34 -4.21 -10.24 4.67
CA PRO A 34 -4.96 -9.33 3.79
C PRO A 34 -4.14 -8.12 3.35
N GLU A 35 -3.31 -7.56 4.24
CA GLU A 35 -2.47 -6.40 3.95
C GLU A 35 -1.38 -6.71 2.94
N VAL A 36 -0.60 -7.78 3.13
CA VAL A 36 0.48 -8.14 2.18
C VAL A 36 -0.07 -8.41 0.77
N ILE A 37 -1.23 -9.06 0.66
CA ILE A 37 -1.88 -9.32 -0.63
C ILE A 37 -2.20 -8.01 -1.35
N LYS A 38 -2.73 -7.02 -0.62
CA LYS A 38 -3.17 -5.74 -1.20
C LYS A 38 -2.03 -4.74 -1.40
N LEU A 39 -0.96 -4.85 -0.62
CA LEU A 39 0.22 -3.96 -0.73
C LEU A 39 1.28 -4.49 -1.70
N ALA A 40 1.31 -5.79 -2.01
CA ALA A 40 2.25 -6.33 -2.98
C ALA A 40 2.22 -5.64 -4.36
N PRO A 41 1.04 -5.38 -4.97
CA PRO A 41 0.97 -4.62 -6.22
C PRO A 41 1.46 -3.17 -6.09
N VAL A 42 1.30 -2.57 -4.90
CA VAL A 42 1.78 -1.20 -4.62
C VAL A 42 3.30 -1.20 -4.56
N VAL A 43 3.91 -2.15 -3.85
CA VAL A 43 5.36 -2.31 -3.78
C VAL A 43 5.95 -2.55 -5.18
N GLU A 44 5.36 -3.45 -5.96
CA GLU A 44 5.81 -3.72 -7.32
C GLU A 44 5.76 -2.48 -8.19
N ALA A 45 4.68 -1.71 -8.11
CA ALA A 45 4.54 -0.50 -8.92
C ALA A 45 5.44 0.66 -8.42
N LEU A 46 5.79 0.73 -7.11
CA LEU A 46 6.87 1.59 -6.59
C LEU A 46 8.24 1.18 -7.17
N ARG A 47 8.54 -0.14 -7.19
CA ARG A 47 9.81 -0.67 -7.76
C ARG A 47 9.92 -0.37 -9.25
N GLN A 48 8.83 -0.52 -10.00
CA GLN A 48 8.81 -0.19 -11.43
C GLN A 48 9.08 1.30 -11.66
N ALA A 49 8.46 2.17 -10.85
CA ALA A 49 8.69 3.61 -10.89
C ALA A 49 10.09 4.05 -10.41
N ALA A 50 10.92 3.13 -9.88
CA ALA A 50 12.31 3.38 -9.50
C ALA A 50 13.29 3.32 -10.70
N GLY A 51 12.87 2.75 -11.84
CA GLY A 51 13.74 2.50 -12.98
C GLY A 51 14.01 3.75 -13.84
N PRO A 52 15.23 3.95 -14.39
CA PRO A 52 15.60 5.06 -15.29
C PRO A 52 14.82 5.18 -16.63
N GLY A 53 13.73 4.45 -16.81
CA GLY A 53 12.93 4.41 -18.05
C GLY A 53 11.47 3.99 -17.81
N SER A 54 10.97 4.15 -16.58
CA SER A 54 9.59 3.83 -16.26
C SER A 54 8.68 5.01 -16.62
N ARG A 55 7.98 4.81 -17.76
CA ARG A 55 7.27 5.79 -18.59
C ARG A 55 8.20 6.51 -19.58
N GLU A 56 7.84 6.44 -20.87
CA GLU A 56 8.06 7.53 -21.82
C GLU A 56 7.39 8.79 -21.23
N VAL A 57 8.06 9.41 -20.26
CA VAL A 57 7.88 10.81 -19.97
C VAL A 57 8.69 11.48 -21.05
N ASP A 58 8.01 12.17 -21.96
CA ASP A 58 8.65 13.03 -22.95
C ASP A 58 9.82 13.76 -22.29
N ARG A 59 11.01 13.65 -22.90
CA ARG A 59 12.34 14.03 -22.38
C ARG A 59 12.51 15.53 -22.03
N ALA A 60 11.43 16.25 -21.75
CA ALA A 60 11.41 17.64 -21.35
C ALA A 60 11.23 17.86 -19.83
N ASP A 61 10.78 16.86 -19.06
CA ASP A 61 10.58 17.03 -17.61
C ASP A 61 11.83 16.66 -16.83
N ALA A 62 12.59 17.68 -16.42
CA ALA A 62 13.76 17.62 -15.54
C ALA A 62 13.45 17.16 -14.10
N ASN A 63 12.38 16.39 -13.89
CA ASN A 63 11.90 15.91 -12.59
C ASN A 63 11.51 14.42 -12.67
N ALA A 64 12.37 13.59 -13.24
CA ALA A 64 12.27 12.15 -13.01
C ALA A 64 12.43 11.94 -11.49
N VAL A 65 11.40 11.41 -10.84
CA VAL A 65 11.43 11.08 -9.42
C VAL A 65 11.45 9.56 -9.35
N ALA A 66 12.45 9.02 -8.68
CA ALA A 66 12.57 7.58 -8.47
C ALA A 66 12.01 7.22 -7.10
N PHE A 67 11.27 6.13 -7.00
CA PHE A 67 10.80 5.62 -5.71
C PHE A 67 11.74 4.57 -5.14
N GLU A 68 11.98 4.62 -3.83
CA GLU A 68 12.74 3.60 -3.10
C GLU A 68 11.82 2.92 -2.07
N PRO A 69 11.16 1.81 -2.44
CA PRO A 69 10.28 1.09 -1.52
C PRO A 69 11.09 0.30 -0.50
N VAL A 70 10.83 0.57 0.78
CA VAL A 70 11.35 -0.18 1.93
C VAL A 70 10.19 -0.94 2.56
N ILE A 71 10.37 -2.23 2.84
CA ILE A 71 9.30 -3.11 3.33
C ILE A 71 9.46 -3.34 4.83
N CYS A 72 8.42 -3.00 5.59
CA CYS A 72 8.34 -3.26 7.03
C CYS A 72 7.21 -4.24 7.35
N PHE A 73 7.58 -5.44 7.77
CA PHE A 73 6.65 -6.45 8.27
C PHE A 73 6.58 -6.40 9.80
N THR A 74 5.39 -6.21 10.38
CA THR A 74 5.26 -6.10 11.84
C THR A 74 5.26 -7.45 12.56
N GLY A 75 5.00 -8.55 11.85
CA GLY A 75 5.02 -9.90 12.41
C GLY A 75 3.69 -10.40 12.97
N GLN A 76 2.54 -9.75 12.70
CA GLN A 76 1.23 -10.14 13.27
C GLN A 76 0.77 -11.56 12.91
N HIS A 77 0.95 -12.00 11.67
CA HIS A 77 0.52 -13.33 11.22
C HIS A 77 1.60 -14.05 10.39
N ARG A 78 2.82 -14.20 10.95
CA ARG A 78 4.00 -14.70 10.21
C ARG A 78 3.73 -15.92 9.33
N GLU A 79 3.26 -17.02 9.91
CA GLU A 79 3.00 -18.27 9.17
C GLU A 79 1.99 -18.09 8.03
N MET A 80 1.02 -17.19 8.20
CA MET A 80 0.01 -16.90 7.17
C MET A 80 0.48 -15.87 6.13
N VAL A 81 1.56 -15.14 6.40
CA VAL A 81 2.12 -14.08 5.53
C VAL A 81 3.27 -14.61 4.68
N GLU A 82 4.11 -15.49 5.23
CA GLU A 82 5.29 -16.05 4.54
C GLU A 82 4.99 -16.62 3.14
N PRO A 83 3.92 -17.41 2.92
CA PRO A 83 3.62 -17.90 1.58
C PRO A 83 3.34 -16.77 0.58
N PHE A 84 2.79 -15.65 1.04
CA PHE A 84 2.50 -14.51 0.18
C PHE A 84 3.73 -13.66 -0.08
N LEU A 85 4.66 -13.56 0.86
CA LEU A 85 5.96 -12.94 0.62
C LEU A 85 6.70 -13.66 -0.52
N GLU A 86 6.69 -15.00 -0.51
CA GLU A 86 7.26 -15.82 -1.59
C GLU A 86 6.51 -15.62 -2.92
N ILE A 87 5.17 -15.72 -2.91
CA ILE A 87 4.35 -15.55 -4.12
C ILE A 87 4.60 -14.18 -4.77
N PHE A 88 4.76 -13.13 -3.98
CA PHE A 88 4.95 -11.77 -4.48
C PHE A 88 6.41 -11.33 -4.62
N ASP A 89 7.38 -12.21 -4.34
CA ASP A 89 8.80 -11.88 -4.34
C ASP A 89 9.12 -10.63 -3.50
N LEU A 90 8.56 -10.64 -2.29
CA LEU A 90 8.75 -9.59 -1.29
C LEU A 90 9.67 -10.09 -0.19
N LYS A 91 10.72 -9.32 0.07
CA LYS A 91 11.63 -9.53 1.21
C LYS A 91 11.51 -8.33 2.14
N PRO A 92 11.00 -8.49 3.37
CA PRO A 92 10.99 -7.41 4.34
C PRO A 92 12.41 -6.93 4.66
N ASP A 93 12.63 -5.62 4.63
CA ASP A 93 13.84 -4.96 5.11
C ASP A 93 13.83 -4.85 6.64
N TYR A 94 12.62 -4.67 7.20
CA TYR A 94 12.36 -4.71 8.64
C TYR A 94 11.36 -5.81 8.97
N ASP A 95 11.69 -6.62 9.97
CA ASP A 95 10.74 -7.50 10.64
C ASP A 95 10.71 -7.16 12.14
N LEU A 96 9.54 -6.75 12.64
CA LEU A 96 9.43 -6.20 14.00
C LEU A 96 9.08 -7.24 15.07
N HIS A 97 8.70 -8.47 14.66
CA HIS A 97 8.39 -9.57 15.57
C HIS A 97 7.45 -9.18 16.73
N VAL A 98 6.37 -8.43 16.48
CA VAL A 98 5.56 -7.85 17.57
C VAL A 98 4.61 -8.84 18.26
N MET A 99 4.39 -10.02 17.67
CA MET A 99 3.43 -10.99 18.20
C MET A 99 3.87 -11.68 19.47
N GLN A 100 2.91 -11.81 20.38
CA GLN A 100 2.96 -12.70 21.53
C GLN A 100 1.60 -13.38 21.66
N GLU A 101 1.58 -14.57 22.25
CA GLU A 101 0.35 -15.31 22.53
C GLU A 101 -0.56 -14.54 23.49
N ASN A 102 -1.88 -14.61 23.25
CA ASN A 102 -2.93 -14.07 24.13
C ASN A 102 -2.74 -12.60 24.56
N GLN A 103 -2.11 -11.77 23.73
CA GLN A 103 -1.86 -10.37 24.04
C GLN A 103 -3.13 -9.50 23.90
N PRO A 104 -3.38 -8.54 24.81
CA PRO A 104 -4.45 -7.56 24.64
C PRO A 104 -4.10 -6.51 23.56
N LEU A 105 -5.12 -5.90 22.94
CA LEU A 105 -4.96 -4.86 21.91
C LEU A 105 -4.08 -3.68 22.38
N ALA A 106 -4.22 -3.26 23.64
CA ALA A 106 -3.40 -2.20 24.22
C ALA A 106 -1.91 -2.58 24.26
N GLY A 107 -1.61 -3.80 24.67
CA GLY A 107 -0.23 -4.32 24.70
C GLY A 107 0.36 -4.41 23.30
N LEU A 108 -0.41 -4.92 22.33
CA LEU A 108 -0.01 -4.97 20.92
C LEU A 108 0.30 -3.58 20.38
N THR A 109 -0.58 -2.62 20.63
CA THR A 109 -0.44 -1.23 20.17
C THR A 109 0.82 -0.58 20.75
N ALA A 110 1.08 -0.75 22.04
CA ALA A 110 2.28 -0.21 22.69
C ALA A 110 3.57 -0.77 22.06
N ARG A 111 3.63 -2.08 21.80
CA ARG A 111 4.78 -2.69 21.13
C ARG A 111 4.95 -2.20 19.70
N LEU A 112 3.87 -2.12 18.93
CA LEU A 112 3.89 -1.61 17.57
C LEU A 112 4.48 -0.21 17.55
N LEU A 113 3.98 0.71 18.37
CA LEU A 113 4.47 2.09 18.41
C LEU A 113 5.97 2.16 18.71
N VAL A 114 6.46 1.46 19.74
CA VAL A 114 7.88 1.48 20.10
C VAL A 114 8.77 0.90 18.99
N ARG A 115 8.32 -0.18 18.32
CA ARG A 115 9.11 -0.85 17.28
C ARG A 115 9.09 -0.09 15.95
N LEU A 116 7.93 0.45 15.58
CA LEU A 116 7.76 1.27 14.38
C LEU A 116 8.52 2.59 14.51
N ASP A 117 8.48 3.23 15.68
CA ASP A 117 9.22 4.46 15.92
C ASP A 117 10.73 4.28 15.68
N LYS A 118 11.30 3.17 16.17
CA LYS A 118 12.71 2.82 15.91
C LYS A 118 13.01 2.55 14.43
N ALA A 119 12.11 1.87 13.73
CA ALA A 119 12.27 1.60 12.30
C ALA A 119 12.20 2.89 11.48
N LEU A 120 11.27 3.79 11.81
CA LEU A 120 11.13 5.10 11.18
C LEU A 120 12.34 6.01 11.46
N GLU A 121 12.93 5.92 12.67
CA GLU A 121 14.17 6.63 13.00
C GLU A 121 15.35 6.16 12.17
N ALA A 122 15.52 4.84 12.07
CA ALA A 122 16.63 4.24 11.34
C ALA A 122 16.52 4.49 9.83
N GLU A 123 15.30 4.36 9.29
CA GLU A 123 15.08 4.42 7.84
C GLU A 123 14.90 5.85 7.31
N ALA A 124 14.34 6.74 8.14
CA ALA A 124 13.98 8.13 7.81
C ALA A 124 13.25 8.26 6.44
N PRO A 125 12.10 7.59 6.25
CA PRO A 125 11.38 7.65 4.97
C PRO A 125 10.64 8.98 4.80
N ASP A 126 10.44 9.39 3.55
CA ASP A 126 9.61 10.55 3.20
C ASP A 126 8.12 10.24 3.37
N TRP A 127 7.75 8.98 3.10
CA TRP A 127 6.37 8.48 3.16
C TRP A 127 6.28 7.15 3.88
N VAL A 128 5.17 6.98 4.60
CA VAL A 128 4.69 5.69 5.11
C VAL A 128 3.41 5.33 4.38
N ILE A 129 3.36 4.14 3.78
CA ILE A 129 2.14 3.59 3.19
C ILE A 129 1.58 2.51 4.09
N VAL A 130 0.30 2.64 4.43
CA VAL A 130 -0.49 1.67 5.20
C VAL A 130 -1.72 1.23 4.42
N GLN A 131 -2.27 0.07 4.76
CA GLN A 131 -3.47 -0.47 4.12
C GLN A 131 -4.56 -0.77 5.13
N GLY A 132 -5.78 -0.33 4.81
CA GLY A 132 -6.99 -0.78 5.49
C GLY A 132 -7.15 -0.25 6.91
N ASP A 133 -7.32 -1.15 7.87
CA ASP A 133 -7.98 -0.88 9.15
C ASP A 133 -7.40 -1.67 10.33
N THR A 134 -6.23 -2.27 10.16
CA THR A 134 -5.60 -3.07 11.22
C THR A 134 -5.00 -2.16 12.31
N THR A 135 -4.75 -2.74 13.48
CA THR A 135 -3.96 -2.06 14.54
C THR A 135 -2.54 -1.74 14.07
N THR A 136 -1.97 -2.56 13.16
CA THR A 136 -0.67 -2.27 12.52
C THR A 136 -0.74 -0.97 11.72
N ALA A 137 -1.73 -0.85 10.82
CA ALA A 137 -1.91 0.34 9.99
C ALA A 137 -2.11 1.59 10.85
N MET A 138 -2.95 1.51 11.89
CA MET A 138 -3.20 2.63 12.82
C MET A 138 -1.93 3.04 13.57
N ALA A 139 -1.19 2.08 14.14
CA ALA A 139 0.03 2.38 14.89
C ALA A 139 1.13 2.95 13.97
N ALA A 140 1.25 2.46 12.73
CA ALA A 140 2.21 2.98 11.76
C ALA A 140 1.90 4.41 11.34
N SER A 141 0.62 4.74 11.09
CA SER A 141 0.22 6.13 10.82
C SER A 141 0.49 7.06 11.99
N LEU A 142 0.24 6.60 13.23
CA LEU A 142 0.49 7.42 14.42
C LEU A 142 1.98 7.64 14.67
N ALA A 143 2.81 6.60 14.52
CA ALA A 143 4.26 6.72 14.65
C ALA A 143 4.86 7.63 13.56
N ALA A 144 4.39 7.53 12.32
CA ALA A 144 4.78 8.41 11.22
C ALA A 144 4.42 9.88 11.53
N PHE A 145 3.21 10.12 12.02
CA PHE A 145 2.74 11.45 12.44
C PHE A 145 3.64 12.06 13.53
N TYR A 146 4.02 11.30 14.56
CA TYR A 146 4.95 11.79 15.60
C TYR A 146 6.30 12.23 15.05
N ARG A 147 6.74 11.65 13.93
CA ARG A 147 7.98 12.00 13.25
C ARG A 147 7.81 12.98 12.09
N LYS A 148 6.59 13.50 11.87
CA LYS A 148 6.24 14.39 10.75
C LYS A 148 6.52 13.77 9.37
N ILE A 149 6.38 12.44 9.27
CA ILE A 149 6.50 11.70 8.03
C ILE A 149 5.12 11.61 7.37
N LYS A 150 5.06 11.82 6.04
CA LYS A 150 3.78 11.82 5.32
C LYS A 150 3.18 10.42 5.27
N VAL A 151 1.85 10.31 5.29
CA VAL A 151 1.14 9.03 5.32
C VAL A 151 0.21 8.87 4.11
N GLY A 152 0.35 7.75 3.40
CA GLY A 152 -0.56 7.30 2.35
C GLY A 152 -1.45 6.15 2.83
N HIS A 153 -2.78 6.32 2.72
CA HIS A 153 -3.75 5.32 3.16
C HIS A 153 -4.38 4.57 1.97
N VAL A 154 -3.97 3.33 1.77
CA VAL A 154 -4.54 2.41 0.78
C VAL A 154 -5.83 1.79 1.32
N GLU A 155 -6.86 1.71 0.47
CA GLU A 155 -8.22 1.29 0.87
C GLU A 155 -8.89 2.27 1.86
N ALA A 156 -8.65 3.57 1.65
CA ALA A 156 -9.23 4.61 2.50
C ALA A 156 -10.76 4.73 2.34
N GLY A 157 -11.44 5.13 3.41
CA GLY A 157 -12.82 5.60 3.34
C GLY A 157 -13.93 4.54 3.46
N LEU A 158 -13.65 3.26 3.68
CA LEU A 158 -14.69 2.30 4.06
C LEU A 158 -15.26 2.66 5.43
N ARG A 159 -16.59 2.58 5.63
CA ARG A 159 -17.25 2.92 6.90
C ARG A 159 -18.44 2.01 7.17
N THR A 160 -18.62 1.65 8.43
CA THR A 160 -19.81 0.96 8.95
C THR A 160 -20.69 1.86 9.81
N GLU A 161 -20.14 2.99 10.28
CA GLU A 161 -20.79 3.93 11.22
C GLU A 161 -21.04 3.33 12.64
N ASP A 162 -20.57 2.10 12.90
CA ASP A 162 -20.60 1.47 14.22
C ASP A 162 -19.17 1.24 14.73
N LYS A 163 -18.76 2.02 15.74
CA LYS A 163 -17.41 1.94 16.33
C LYS A 163 -17.06 0.58 16.95
N TYR A 164 -18.06 -0.26 17.24
CA TYR A 164 -17.87 -1.58 17.83
C TYR A 164 -18.13 -2.72 16.83
N ASN A 165 -18.44 -2.41 15.57
CA ASN A 165 -18.68 -3.43 14.56
C ASN A 165 -18.30 -2.97 13.13
N PRO A 166 -17.15 -3.42 12.60
CA PRO A 166 -16.18 -4.34 13.21
C PRO A 166 -15.29 -3.66 14.25
N PHE A 167 -14.90 -4.41 15.30
CA PHE A 167 -14.03 -3.95 16.38
C PHE A 167 -12.66 -4.65 16.35
N PRO A 168 -11.54 -3.89 16.38
CA PRO A 168 -11.41 -2.43 16.51
C PRO A 168 -11.38 -1.65 15.17
N GLU A 169 -11.65 -2.31 14.06
CA GLU A 169 -11.28 -1.85 12.72
C GLU A 169 -12.01 -0.55 12.31
N GLU A 170 -13.27 -0.33 12.72
CA GLU A 170 -13.98 0.93 12.43
C GLU A 170 -13.28 2.16 13.02
N ILE A 171 -12.74 2.06 14.23
CA ILE A 171 -12.00 3.18 14.83
C ILE A 171 -10.63 3.33 14.20
N ASN A 172 -9.92 2.22 13.96
CA ASN A 172 -8.61 2.25 13.32
C ASN A 172 -8.65 2.99 11.97
N ARG A 173 -9.56 2.61 11.07
CA ARG A 173 -9.66 3.22 9.72
C ARG A 173 -9.99 4.71 9.77
N ARG A 174 -10.75 5.16 10.77
CA ARG A 174 -11.10 6.58 10.97
C ARG A 174 -9.91 7.38 11.49
N LEU A 175 -9.19 6.86 12.48
CA LEU A 175 -7.96 7.47 12.98
C LEU A 175 -6.91 7.61 11.87
N ILE A 176 -6.68 6.54 11.10
CA ILE A 176 -5.75 6.57 9.95
C ILE A 176 -6.16 7.66 8.95
N SER A 177 -7.47 7.79 8.66
CA SER A 177 -7.94 8.79 7.69
C SER A 177 -7.68 10.23 8.13
N HIS A 178 -7.56 10.52 9.43
CA HIS A 178 -7.20 11.86 9.91
C HIS A 178 -5.70 12.09 10.05
N LEU A 179 -4.91 11.01 10.06
CA LEU A 179 -3.44 11.06 10.08
C LEU A 179 -2.82 11.05 8.69
N ALA A 180 -3.57 10.61 7.67
CA ALA A 180 -3.09 10.46 6.31
C ALA A 180 -3.13 11.76 5.49
N ASP A 181 -2.06 12.02 4.73
CA ASP A 181 -1.94 13.11 3.76
C ASP A 181 -2.56 12.75 2.41
N LEU A 182 -2.59 11.46 2.09
CA LEU A 182 -3.17 10.91 0.87
C LEU A 182 -4.12 9.75 1.16
N HIS A 183 -5.25 9.74 0.47
CA HIS A 183 -6.27 8.70 0.56
C HIS A 183 -6.50 8.06 -0.80
N PHE A 184 -6.23 6.76 -0.90
CA PHE A 184 -6.50 5.95 -2.08
C PHE A 184 -7.80 5.17 -1.85
N ALA A 185 -8.91 5.80 -2.20
CA ALA A 185 -10.24 5.27 -1.99
C ALA A 185 -10.58 4.21 -3.07
N PRO A 186 -11.10 3.03 -2.70
CA PRO A 186 -11.38 1.98 -3.68
C PRO A 186 -12.63 2.25 -4.51
N THR A 187 -13.52 3.12 -4.04
CA THR A 187 -14.80 3.43 -4.70
C THR A 187 -15.19 4.89 -4.48
N GLN A 188 -16.11 5.38 -5.31
CA GLN A 188 -16.70 6.70 -5.13
C GLN A 188 -17.40 6.86 -3.76
N ARG A 189 -18.10 5.81 -3.29
CA ARG A 189 -18.73 5.81 -1.95
C ARG A 189 -17.70 5.99 -0.84
N ALA A 190 -16.55 5.34 -0.94
CA ALA A 190 -15.48 5.49 0.04
C ALA A 190 -14.90 6.92 0.03
N ARG A 191 -14.75 7.53 -1.16
CA ARG A 191 -14.40 8.95 -1.28
C ARG A 191 -15.43 9.87 -0.63
N GLU A 192 -16.72 9.62 -0.84
CA GLU A 192 -17.80 10.41 -0.24
C GLU A 192 -17.80 10.32 1.29
N ASN A 193 -17.49 9.16 1.87
CA ASN A 193 -17.33 9.01 3.31
C ASN A 193 -16.22 9.93 3.85
N LEU A 194 -15.05 9.95 3.20
CA LEU A 194 -13.92 10.81 3.59
C LEU A 194 -14.28 12.30 3.50
N LEU A 195 -15.02 12.68 2.45
CA LEU A 195 -15.50 14.07 2.30
C LEU A 195 -16.50 14.48 3.37
N ARG A 196 -17.40 13.56 3.79
CA ARG A 196 -18.34 13.81 4.89
C ARG A 196 -17.63 14.02 6.22
N GLU A 197 -16.44 13.45 6.39
CA GLU A 197 -15.57 13.62 7.56
C GLU A 197 -14.68 14.88 7.48
N GLY A 198 -14.83 15.70 6.44
CA GLY A 198 -14.12 16.98 6.30
C GLY A 198 -12.71 16.87 5.68
N LEU A 199 -12.34 15.70 5.15
CA LEU A 199 -11.04 15.53 4.49
C LEU A 199 -11.01 16.25 3.14
N SER A 200 -9.84 16.80 2.80
CA SER A 200 -9.66 17.62 1.61
C SER A 200 -9.93 16.82 0.34
N ARG A 201 -10.75 17.36 -0.57
CA ARG A 201 -10.97 16.79 -1.92
C ARG A 201 -9.67 16.54 -2.67
N ARG A 202 -8.66 17.39 -2.44
CA ARG A 202 -7.35 17.23 -3.08
C ARG A 202 -6.69 15.97 -2.55
N ALA A 203 -6.71 15.72 -1.24
CA ALA A 203 -6.09 14.54 -0.59
C ALA A 203 -6.64 13.18 -1.06
N ILE A 204 -7.76 13.13 -1.78
CA ILE A 204 -8.48 11.88 -2.08
C ILE A 204 -8.47 11.55 -3.57
N SER A 205 -7.95 10.36 -3.90
CA SER A 205 -8.00 9.76 -5.24
C SER A 205 -8.82 8.48 -5.23
N VAL A 206 -9.68 8.27 -6.23
CA VAL A 206 -10.40 7.00 -6.41
C VAL A 206 -9.57 6.11 -7.34
N THR A 207 -9.01 5.03 -6.79
CA THR A 207 -8.02 4.19 -7.48
C THR A 207 -8.52 2.80 -7.85
N GLY A 208 -9.68 2.39 -7.33
CA GLY A 208 -10.04 0.97 -7.29
C GLY A 208 -9.33 0.25 -6.13
N ASN A 209 -9.62 -1.04 -5.97
CA ASN A 209 -9.06 -1.85 -4.90
C ASN A 209 -7.92 -2.74 -5.42
N THR A 210 -6.76 -2.65 -4.78
CA THR A 210 -5.53 -3.37 -5.18
C THR A 210 -5.64 -4.89 -5.06
N VAL A 211 -6.70 -5.42 -4.42
CA VAL A 211 -7.00 -6.85 -4.46
C VAL A 211 -7.20 -7.37 -5.89
N VAL A 212 -7.71 -6.52 -6.80
CA VAL A 212 -7.90 -6.88 -8.21
C VAL A 212 -6.54 -7.00 -8.91
N ASP A 213 -5.61 -6.09 -8.62
CA ASP A 213 -4.25 -6.12 -9.13
C ASP A 213 -3.47 -7.32 -8.59
N ALA A 214 -3.62 -7.62 -7.30
CA ALA A 214 -3.04 -8.82 -6.69
C ALA A 214 -3.53 -10.10 -7.36
N LEU A 215 -4.82 -10.20 -7.67
CA LEU A 215 -5.37 -11.34 -8.41
C LEU A 215 -4.75 -11.46 -9.80
N LYS A 216 -4.58 -10.34 -10.52
CA LYS A 216 -3.91 -10.35 -11.84
C LYS A 216 -2.46 -10.79 -11.75
N MET A 217 -1.71 -10.31 -10.74
CA MET A 217 -0.32 -10.72 -10.51
C MET A 217 -0.21 -12.22 -10.25
N ILE A 218 -1.09 -12.77 -9.40
CA ILE A 218 -1.12 -14.20 -9.11
C ILE A 218 -1.45 -15.00 -10.37
N LEU A 219 -2.48 -14.60 -11.13
CA LEU A 219 -2.87 -15.27 -12.37
C LEU A 219 -1.72 -15.34 -13.38
N LYS A 220 -1.04 -14.22 -13.60
CA LYS A 220 0.14 -14.13 -14.47
C LYS A 220 1.25 -15.09 -14.02
N LYS A 221 1.58 -15.11 -12.72
CA LYS A 221 2.59 -16.03 -12.18
C LYS A 221 2.19 -17.50 -12.33
N THR A 222 0.91 -17.84 -12.15
CA THR A 222 0.43 -19.23 -12.36
C THR A 222 0.54 -19.70 -13.80
N GLU A 223 0.39 -18.81 -14.77
CA GLU A 223 0.54 -19.10 -16.20
C GLU A 223 2.03 -19.27 -16.57
N GLU A 224 2.92 -18.43 -16.03
CA GLU A 224 4.35 -18.41 -16.37
C GLU A 224 5.17 -19.56 -15.78
N SER A 225 4.77 -20.09 -14.62
CA SER A 225 5.63 -20.97 -13.81
C SER A 225 5.14 -22.41 -13.67
N GLY A 226 4.08 -22.79 -14.39
CA GLY A 226 3.38 -24.07 -14.15
C GLY A 226 2.85 -24.20 -12.71
N TRP A 227 2.80 -23.09 -11.96
CA TRP A 227 2.39 -23.05 -10.56
C TRP A 227 0.97 -23.57 -10.37
N GLY A 228 0.10 -23.47 -11.38
CA GLY A 228 -1.24 -24.07 -11.33
C GLY A 228 -1.22 -25.57 -11.04
N GLU A 229 -0.16 -26.28 -11.44
CA GLU A 229 0.05 -27.70 -11.15
C GLU A 229 0.63 -27.92 -9.75
N LYS A 230 1.66 -27.14 -9.36
CA LYS A 230 2.24 -27.18 -8.01
C LYS A 230 1.24 -26.80 -6.91
N LEU A 231 0.34 -25.85 -7.19
CA LEU A 231 -0.71 -25.43 -6.26
C LEU A 231 -1.79 -26.52 -6.12
N LYS A 232 -2.15 -27.20 -7.22
CA LYS A 232 -3.04 -28.38 -7.17
C LYS A 232 -2.42 -29.51 -6.35
N VAL A 233 -1.12 -29.74 -6.47
CA VAL A 233 -0.37 -30.73 -5.66
C VAL A 233 -0.37 -30.34 -4.18
N LYS A 234 0.08 -29.13 -3.83
CA LYS A 234 0.07 -28.62 -2.43
C LYS A 234 -1.34 -28.60 -1.83
N MET A 235 -2.36 -28.17 -2.58
CA MET A 235 -3.76 -28.22 -2.10
C MET A 235 -4.29 -29.65 -1.97
N GLY A 236 -3.80 -30.59 -2.78
CA GLY A 236 -4.08 -32.02 -2.66
C GLY A 236 -3.46 -32.63 -1.40
N GLU A 237 -2.24 -32.25 -1.06
CA GLU A 237 -1.54 -32.65 0.17
C GLU A 237 -2.23 -32.08 1.42
N ILE A 238 -2.62 -30.80 1.39
CA ILE A 238 -3.41 -30.17 2.47
C ILE A 238 -4.77 -30.86 2.65
N LYS A 239 -5.40 -31.33 1.57
CA LYS A 239 -6.64 -32.11 1.64
C LYS A 239 -6.42 -33.52 2.20
N LYS A 240 -5.31 -34.18 1.90
CA LYS A 240 -4.95 -35.48 2.50
C LYS A 240 -4.70 -35.37 4.01
N ILE A 241 -3.97 -34.34 4.44
CA ILE A 241 -3.74 -34.06 5.87
C ILE A 241 -5.06 -33.81 6.61
N LYS A 242 -6.02 -33.11 5.98
CA LYS A 242 -7.39 -32.97 6.54
C LYS A 242 -8.20 -34.26 6.49
N ALA A 243 -8.04 -35.11 5.48
CA ALA A 243 -8.77 -36.37 5.38
C ALA A 243 -8.32 -37.39 6.44
N GLU A 244 -7.04 -37.38 6.82
CA GLU A 244 -6.50 -38.23 7.90
C GLU A 244 -6.81 -37.69 9.31
N GLY A 245 -7.06 -36.38 9.44
CA GLY A 245 -7.43 -35.71 10.70
C GLY A 245 -8.93 -35.54 10.96
N THR A 246 -9.82 -36.03 10.09
CA THR A 246 -11.28 -35.82 10.25
C THR A 246 -12.10 -37.09 9.99
N THR A 247 -11.96 -38.10 10.85
CA THR A 247 -13.04 -39.06 11.11
C THR A 247 -13.92 -38.49 12.22
N GLY A 248 -14.90 -37.66 11.86
CA GLY A 248 -15.82 -37.04 12.83
C GLY A 248 -16.88 -36.14 12.20
N GLU A 249 -17.92 -36.78 11.67
CA GLU A 249 -19.32 -36.33 11.51
C GLU A 249 -19.76 -35.06 10.73
N LYS A 250 -20.68 -35.36 9.79
CA LYS A 250 -21.94 -34.67 9.40
C LYS A 250 -21.82 -33.38 8.55
N SER A 251 -22.13 -33.46 7.25
CA SER A 251 -23.47 -33.48 6.58
C SER A 251 -24.18 -32.11 6.57
N GLY A 252 -24.32 -31.51 5.38
CA GLY A 252 -25.12 -30.31 5.16
C GLY A 252 -24.97 -29.75 3.75
N THR A 253 -25.83 -30.20 2.84
CA THR A 253 -25.97 -29.72 1.45
C THR A 253 -26.65 -28.35 1.40
N ALA A 254 -26.02 -27.36 0.77
CA ALA A 254 -26.71 -26.17 0.27
C ALA A 254 -26.09 -25.70 -1.06
N LYS A 255 -26.87 -25.81 -2.14
CA LYS A 255 -26.56 -25.29 -3.48
C LYS A 255 -26.73 -23.77 -3.49
N SER A 256 -25.70 -23.04 -3.93
CA SER A 256 -25.75 -21.60 -4.21
C SER A 256 -25.73 -21.36 -5.73
N LEU A 257 -26.78 -20.70 -6.23
CA LEU A 257 -26.93 -20.22 -7.61
C LEU A 257 -26.10 -18.96 -7.83
N ALA A 258 -25.15 -19.01 -8.78
CA ALA A 258 -24.36 -17.86 -9.21
C ALA A 258 -25.07 -17.06 -10.32
N ARG A 259 -25.17 -15.74 -10.14
CA ARG A 259 -25.48 -14.77 -11.21
C ARG A 259 -24.25 -13.92 -11.51
N LYS A 260 -23.86 -13.82 -12.79
CA LYS A 260 -22.77 -12.98 -13.30
C LYS A 260 -23.22 -11.51 -13.38
N PRO A 261 -22.37 -10.51 -13.08
CA PRO A 261 -22.59 -9.15 -13.54
C PRO A 261 -21.77 -8.85 -14.81
N GLY A 262 -22.40 -8.11 -15.72
CA GLY A 262 -21.89 -7.73 -17.03
C GLY A 262 -20.86 -6.59 -16.97
N ARG A 263 -20.04 -6.54 -18.03
CA ARG A 263 -19.03 -5.52 -18.32
C ARG A 263 -19.67 -4.16 -18.62
N ARG A 264 -19.08 -3.07 -18.11
CA ARG A 264 -19.08 -1.76 -18.80
C ARG A 264 -17.94 -0.84 -18.31
N GLY A 265 -17.15 -0.38 -19.28
CA GLY A 265 -16.65 0.99 -19.42
C GLY A 265 -15.58 1.49 -18.46
N SER A 266 -14.31 1.39 -18.86
CA SER A 266 -13.19 2.13 -18.30
C SER A 266 -13.30 3.62 -18.65
N LYS A 267 -13.28 4.49 -17.63
CA LYS A 267 -12.86 5.88 -17.78
C LYS A 267 -11.68 6.13 -16.84
N GLU A 268 -10.73 6.89 -17.35
CA GLU A 268 -9.37 7.12 -16.87
C GLU A 268 -9.28 7.38 -15.36
N THR A 269 -8.55 6.52 -14.68
CA THR A 269 -8.12 6.67 -13.29
C THR A 269 -6.74 7.30 -13.27
N ALA A 270 -6.62 8.48 -12.65
CA ALA A 270 -5.32 9.06 -12.29
C ALA A 270 -4.55 8.05 -11.42
N SER A 271 -3.28 7.82 -11.76
CA SER A 271 -2.46 6.79 -11.12
C SER A 271 -2.09 7.23 -9.70
N TRP A 272 -2.09 6.31 -8.74
CA TRP A 272 -1.67 6.57 -7.36
C TRP A 272 -0.23 7.14 -7.28
N LEU A 273 0.63 6.80 -8.25
CA LEU A 273 1.97 7.36 -8.40
C LEU A 273 1.95 8.87 -8.67
N GLU A 274 1.06 9.34 -9.54
CA GLU A 274 0.95 10.77 -9.87
C GLU A 274 0.58 11.58 -8.63
N ALA A 275 -0.28 11.04 -7.75
CA ALA A 275 -0.66 11.70 -6.52
C ALA A 275 0.51 11.86 -5.53
N ILE A 276 1.44 10.89 -5.47
CA ILE A 276 2.64 10.99 -4.63
C ILE A 276 3.64 11.97 -5.27
N LEU A 277 3.83 11.90 -6.59
CA LEU A 277 4.75 12.77 -7.33
C LEU A 277 4.36 14.25 -7.28
N GLU A 278 3.07 14.57 -7.40
CA GLU A 278 2.56 15.94 -7.31
C GLU A 278 2.74 16.58 -5.94
N ARG A 279 2.85 15.77 -4.86
CA ARG A 279 2.78 16.26 -3.47
C ARG A 279 3.95 15.84 -2.59
N GLY A 280 4.87 15.05 -3.14
CA GLY A 280 6.13 14.67 -2.53
C GLY A 280 7.10 15.83 -2.41
N ARG A 281 6.96 16.87 -3.24
CA ARG A 281 7.84 18.05 -3.21
C ARG A 281 7.64 18.89 -1.92
N PRO A 282 8.71 19.38 -1.29
CA PRO A 282 8.65 20.28 -0.15
C PRO A 282 7.97 21.62 -0.48
#